data_AF-A0A926AW43-F1
#
_entry.id   AF-A0A926AW43-F1
#
_cell.length_a   1.000
_cell.length_b   1.000
_cell.length_c   1.000
_cell.angle_alpha   90.00
_cell.angle_beta   90.00
_cell.angle_gamma   90.00
#
_symmetry.space_group_name_H-M   'P 1'
#
loop_
_entity.id
_entity.type
_entity.pdbx_description
1 polymer ?
#
loop_
_entity_poly.entity_id
_entity_poly.type
_entity_poly.pdbx_seq_one_letter_code
_entity_poly.pdbx_strand_id
1 'polypeptide(L)'
;MLWPEHTVTQELLAEVGRGEGDAVNRLFERHRVSLRKLIQLRLDRQVARRVDASDIVQDVLLEANGRLREYLADPKMPFHLWLRHMAKDRIIDMHRRHRGAQRRSIDRERSLASPQFGDQSSFDLASQLVASEL
;
A
#
# COMPACT_ATOMS: atom_id res chain seq x y z
N MET A 1 3.28 10.50 -24.37
CA MET A 1 4.24 10.37 -23.25
C MET A 1 3.44 10.25 -21.96
N LEU A 2 3.75 9.31 -21.06
CA LEU A 2 2.95 9.14 -19.83
C LEU A 2 3.10 10.34 -18.87
N TRP A 3 4.25 11.00 -18.92
CA TRP A 3 4.64 12.09 -18.03
C TRP A 3 4.52 13.45 -18.69
N PRO A 4 4.30 14.52 -17.91
CA PRO A 4 4.24 15.88 -18.42
C PRO A 4 5.58 16.35 -19.00
N GLU A 5 5.53 17.36 -19.85
CA GLU A 5 6.73 17.92 -20.49
C GLU A 5 7.75 18.45 -19.48
N HIS A 6 9.03 18.14 -19.74
CA HIS A 6 10.13 18.42 -18.82
C HIS A 6 10.38 19.92 -18.63
N THR A 7 10.30 20.74 -19.68
CA THR A 7 10.56 22.19 -19.61
C THR A 7 9.60 22.90 -18.66
N VAL A 8 8.29 22.68 -18.82
CA VAL A 8 7.27 23.25 -17.93
C VAL A 8 7.45 22.78 -16.48
N THR A 9 7.88 21.53 -16.28
CA THR A 9 8.20 21.01 -14.94
C THR A 9 9.38 21.76 -14.31
N GLN A 10 10.42 22.11 -15.08
CA GLN A 10 11.56 22.88 -14.58
C GLN A 10 11.17 24.32 -14.23
N GLU A 11 10.29 24.94 -15.03
CA GLU A 11 9.74 26.29 -14.73
C GLU A 11 8.97 26.29 -13.41
N LEU A 12 8.07 25.32 -13.23
CA LEU A 12 7.31 25.16 -11.99
C LEU A 12 8.22 24.88 -10.79
N LEU A 13 9.27 24.07 -10.95
CA LEU A 13 10.25 23.84 -9.89
C LEU A 13 11.00 25.13 -9.50
N ALA A 14 11.32 25.99 -10.47
CA ALA A 14 11.94 27.28 -10.22
C ALA A 14 10.98 28.25 -9.49
N GLU A 15 9.70 28.29 -9.87
CA GLU A 15 8.65 29.04 -9.18
C GLU A 15 8.49 28.59 -7.72
N VAL A 16 8.49 27.27 -7.48
CA VAL A 16 8.47 26.70 -6.12
C VAL A 16 9.71 27.16 -5.33
N GLY A 17 10.90 27.13 -5.94
CA GLY A 17 12.14 27.59 -5.30
C GLY A 17 12.11 29.07 -4.89
N ARG A 18 11.33 29.89 -5.60
CA ARG A 18 11.09 31.31 -5.26
C ARG A 18 9.99 31.51 -4.21
N GLY A 19 9.29 30.46 -3.80
CA GLY A 19 8.21 30.54 -2.82
C GLY A 19 6.88 31.03 -3.39
N GLU A 20 6.66 30.91 -4.71
CA GLU A 20 5.38 31.25 -5.31
C GLU A 20 4.28 30.31 -4.79
N GLY A 21 3.25 30.90 -4.16
CA GLY A 21 2.32 30.18 -3.30
C GLY A 21 1.53 29.05 -4.00
N ASP A 22 1.25 29.18 -5.29
CA ASP A 22 0.47 28.18 -6.05
C ASP A 22 1.34 27.23 -6.89
N ALA A 23 2.64 27.50 -7.01
CA ALA A 23 3.53 26.74 -7.88
C ALA A 23 3.62 25.25 -7.48
N VAL A 24 3.57 24.96 -6.17
CA VAL A 24 3.56 23.60 -5.64
C VAL A 24 2.31 22.84 -6.10
N ASN A 25 1.14 23.48 -6.02
CA ASN A 25 -0.12 22.87 -6.43
C ASN A 25 -0.12 22.58 -7.93
N ARG A 26 0.29 23.57 -8.75
CA ARG A 26 0.42 23.42 -10.20
C ARG A 26 1.39 22.30 -10.59
N LEU A 27 2.54 22.21 -9.91
CA LEU A 27 3.52 21.15 -10.11
C LEU A 27 2.93 19.77 -9.83
N PHE A 28 2.27 19.58 -8.69
CA PHE A 28 1.73 18.28 -8.31
C PHE A 28 0.51 17.88 -9.11
N GLU A 29 -0.42 18.81 -9.39
CA GLU A 29 -1.61 18.51 -10.18
C GLU A 29 -1.23 18.06 -11.59
N ARG A 30 -0.23 18.72 -12.20
CA ARG A 30 0.33 18.33 -13.49
C ARG A 30 0.83 16.88 -13.51
N HIS A 31 1.41 16.39 -12.42
CA HIS A 31 1.95 15.02 -12.33
C HIS A 31 0.94 13.98 -11.81
N ARG A 32 -0.18 14.43 -11.23
CA ARG A 32 -1.18 13.58 -10.56
C ARG A 32 -1.74 12.49 -11.49
N VAL A 33 -2.10 12.86 -12.72
CA VAL A 33 -2.68 11.93 -13.70
C VAL A 33 -1.68 10.84 -14.10
N SER A 34 -0.44 11.22 -14.37
CA SER A 34 0.65 10.30 -14.73
C SER A 34 0.97 9.34 -13.59
N LEU A 35 1.03 9.87 -12.37
CA LEU A 35 1.27 9.11 -11.15
C LEU A 35 0.16 8.09 -10.89
N ARG A 36 -1.11 8.51 -11.03
CA ARG A 36 -2.27 7.61 -10.90
C ARG A 36 -2.20 6.46 -11.89
N LYS A 37 -1.95 6.74 -13.18
CA LYS A 37 -1.83 5.71 -14.23
C LYS A 37 -0.69 4.74 -13.92
N LEU A 38 0.47 5.25 -13.48
CA LEU A 38 1.61 4.40 -13.09
C LEU A 38 1.26 3.48 -11.93
N ILE A 39 0.56 3.99 -10.92
CA ILE A 39 0.15 3.20 -9.75
C ILE A 39 -0.89 2.15 -10.16
N GLN A 40 -1.89 2.52 -10.96
CA GLN A 40 -2.91 1.58 -11.46
C GLN A 40 -2.30 0.41 -12.25
N LEU A 41 -1.27 0.66 -13.06
CA LEU A 41 -0.56 -0.39 -13.80
C LEU A 41 0.21 -1.35 -12.89
N ARG A 42 0.53 -0.93 -11.66
CA ARG A 42 1.34 -1.71 -10.70
C ARG A 42 0.51 -2.39 -9.62
N LEU A 43 -0.71 -1.92 -9.36
CA LEU A 43 -1.65 -2.60 -8.48
C LEU A 43 -2.24 -3.79 -9.22
N ASP A 44 -1.93 -5.00 -8.76
CA ASP A 44 -2.55 -6.23 -9.26
C ASP A 44 -4.08 -6.19 -9.08
N ARG A 45 -4.84 -6.78 -10.01
CA ARG A 45 -6.32 -6.72 -10.06
C ARG A 45 -6.98 -7.19 -8.77
N GLN A 46 -6.33 -8.07 -7.99
CA GLN A 46 -6.87 -8.54 -6.71
C GLN A 46 -6.67 -7.56 -5.55
N VAL A 47 -5.64 -6.71 -5.59
CA VAL A 47 -5.39 -5.66 -4.58
C VAL A 47 -6.19 -4.40 -4.87
N ALA A 48 -6.47 -4.13 -6.15
CA ALA A 48 -7.26 -2.99 -6.62
C ALA A 48 -8.70 -2.95 -6.05
N ARG A 49 -9.22 -4.03 -5.45
CA ARG A 49 -10.55 -4.04 -4.80
C ARG A 49 -10.54 -3.47 -3.37
N ARG A 50 -9.38 -3.28 -2.74
CA ARG A 50 -9.28 -2.85 -1.32
C ARG A 50 -8.49 -1.55 -1.11
N VAL A 51 -7.76 -1.06 -2.11
CA VAL A 51 -6.98 0.19 -2.04
C VAL A 51 -7.23 1.02 -3.28
N ASP A 52 -7.69 2.26 -3.12
CA ASP A 52 -7.86 3.19 -4.24
C ASP A 52 -6.49 3.71 -4.68
N ALA A 53 -6.20 3.66 -5.98
CA ALA A 53 -4.98 4.25 -6.53
C ALA A 53 -4.85 5.74 -6.18
N SER A 54 -5.97 6.44 -5.97
CA SER A 54 -6.04 7.82 -5.52
C SER A 54 -5.45 8.02 -4.12
N ASP A 55 -5.63 7.07 -3.21
CA ASP A 55 -5.08 7.13 -1.85
C ASP A 55 -3.56 7.06 -1.91
N ILE A 56 -3.03 6.13 -2.72
CA ILE A 56 -1.58 6.00 -2.93
C ILE A 56 -1.01 7.26 -3.60
N VAL A 57 -1.73 7.83 -4.57
CA VAL A 57 -1.33 9.11 -5.19
C VAL A 57 -1.24 10.20 -4.15
N GLN A 58 -2.27 10.35 -3.31
CA GLN A 58 -2.31 11.37 -2.26
C GLN A 58 -1.15 11.20 -1.27
N ASP A 59 -0.93 9.98 -0.82
CA ASP A 59 0.18 9.59 0.05
C ASP A 59 1.56 9.95 -0.53
N VAL A 60 1.78 9.67 -1.81
CA VAL A 60 3.03 10.00 -2.51
C VAL A 60 3.20 11.51 -2.67
N LEU A 61 2.13 12.25 -2.99
CA LEU A 61 2.20 13.70 -3.13
C LEU A 61 2.43 14.40 -1.78
N LEU A 62 1.86 13.89 -0.69
CA LEU A 62 2.13 14.38 0.66
C LEU A 62 3.59 14.17 1.06
N GLU A 63 4.13 12.99 0.80
CA GLU A 63 5.55 12.68 1.04
C GLU A 63 6.47 13.56 0.16
N ALA A 64 6.13 13.69 -1.12
CA ALA A 64 6.84 14.55 -2.05
C ALA A 64 6.86 16.00 -1.56
N ASN A 65 5.73 16.53 -1.07
CA ASN A 65 5.67 17.88 -0.53
C ASN A 65 6.61 18.08 0.66
N GLY A 66 6.66 17.12 1.60
CA GLY A 66 7.56 17.17 2.75
C GLY A 66 9.04 17.14 2.37
N ARG A 67 9.38 16.48 1.27
CA ARG A 67 10.76 16.33 0.77
C ARG A 67 11.12 17.29 -0.36
N LEU A 68 10.19 18.14 -0.79
CA LEU A 68 10.36 18.99 -1.97
C LEU A 68 11.51 19.98 -1.80
N ARG A 69 11.67 20.55 -0.61
CA ARG A 69 12.78 21.47 -0.31
C ARG A 69 14.15 20.81 -0.44
N GLU A 70 14.27 19.58 0.06
CA GLU A 70 15.52 18.78 -0.06
C GLU A 70 15.81 18.46 -1.53
N TYR A 71 14.78 18.05 -2.28
CA TYR A 71 14.91 17.79 -3.72
C TYR A 71 15.37 19.03 -4.50
N LEU A 72 14.84 20.22 -4.18
CA LEU A 72 15.23 21.47 -4.85
C LEU A 72 16.67 21.89 -4.51
N ALA A 73 17.17 21.54 -3.33
CA ALA A 73 18.54 21.85 -2.93
C ALA A 73 19.58 20.99 -3.67
N ASP A 74 19.26 19.72 -3.95
CA ASP A 74 20.16 18.79 -4.65
C ASP A 74 19.38 17.78 -5.53
N PRO A 75 18.94 18.19 -6.74
CA PRO A 75 18.17 17.34 -7.63
C PRO A 75 19.07 16.30 -8.34
N LYS A 76 19.27 15.15 -7.69
CA LYS A 76 20.08 14.03 -8.22
C LYS A 76 19.47 13.32 -9.43
N MET A 77 18.18 13.53 -9.69
CA MET A 77 17.48 12.91 -10.81
C MET A 77 16.29 13.76 -11.26
N PRO A 78 15.80 13.56 -12.50
CA PRO A 78 14.57 14.19 -12.98
C PRO A 78 13.37 13.96 -12.04
N PHE A 79 12.58 15.01 -11.85
CA PHE A 79 11.45 15.04 -10.91
C PHE A 79 10.45 13.88 -11.09
N HIS A 80 10.13 13.51 -12.32
CA HIS A 80 9.21 12.40 -12.59
C HIS A 80 9.78 11.03 -12.16
N LEU A 81 11.10 10.83 -12.24
CA LEU A 81 11.75 9.62 -11.73
C LEU A 81 11.76 9.60 -10.21
N TRP A 82 11.92 10.76 -9.59
CA TRP A 82 11.82 10.93 -8.14
C TRP A 82 10.42 10.58 -7.62
N LEU A 83 9.35 11.10 -8.25
CA LEU A 83 7.97 10.71 -7.94
C LEU A 83 7.73 9.21 -8.15
N ARG A 84 8.27 8.65 -9.24
CA ARG A 84 8.15 7.21 -9.54
C ARG A 84 8.84 6.34 -8.48
N HIS A 85 9.95 6.81 -7.92
CA HIS A 85 10.66 6.13 -6.84
C HIS A 85 9.80 6.08 -5.58
N MET A 86 9.29 7.22 -5.10
CA MET A 86 8.40 7.27 -3.94
C MET A 86 7.14 6.42 -4.14
N ALA A 87 6.54 6.44 -5.33
CA ALA A 87 5.39 5.59 -5.65
C ALA A 87 5.72 4.09 -5.56
N LYS A 88 6.92 3.69 -6.01
CA LYS A 88 7.37 2.29 -5.90
C LYS A 88 7.47 1.88 -4.43
N ASP A 89 8.09 2.71 -3.60
CA ASP A 89 8.29 2.42 -2.19
C ASP A 89 6.94 2.31 -1.46
N ARG A 90 6.02 3.24 -1.73
CA ARG A 90 4.66 3.20 -1.19
C ARG A 90 3.90 1.92 -1.55
N ILE A 91 4.00 1.49 -2.81
CA ILE A 91 3.37 0.24 -3.28
C ILE A 91 3.98 -0.98 -2.58
N ILE A 92 5.32 -1.02 -2.42
CA ILE A 92 6.01 -2.11 -1.71
C ILE A 92 5.55 -2.18 -0.25
N ASP A 93 5.48 -1.05 0.44
CA ASP A 93 5.05 -0.98 1.84
C ASP A 93 3.61 -1.41 2.02
N MET A 94 2.73 -1.01 1.09
CA MET A 94 1.35 -1.47 1.05
C MET A 94 1.28 -3.00 0.88
N HIS A 95 2.00 -3.59 -0.08
CA HIS A 95 2.04 -5.04 -0.26
C HIS A 95 2.61 -5.78 0.97
N ARG A 96 3.61 -5.21 1.65
CA ARG A 96 4.16 -5.78 2.89
C ARG A 96 3.13 -5.78 4.01
N ARG A 97 2.41 -4.67 4.20
CA ARG A 97 1.34 -4.55 5.21
C ARG A 97 0.18 -5.52 4.95
N HIS A 98 -0.29 -5.62 3.71
CA HIS A 98 -1.39 -6.55 3.37
C HIS A 98 -1.03 -8.01 3.59
N ARG A 99 0.17 -8.45 3.18
CA ARG A 99 0.61 -9.84 3.45
C ARG A 99 0.72 -10.13 4.94
N GLY A 100 1.22 -9.17 5.74
CA GLY A 100 1.26 -9.31 7.20
C GLY A 100 -0.13 -9.43 7.83
N ALA A 101 -1.07 -8.60 7.41
CA ALA A 101 -2.46 -8.64 7.89
C ALA A 101 -3.17 -9.96 7.51
N GLN A 102 -2.99 -10.44 6.27
CA GLN A 102 -3.53 -11.73 5.83
C GLN A 102 -2.96 -12.90 6.65
N ARG A 103 -1.64 -12.91 6.92
CA ARG A 103 -1.02 -13.95 7.76
C ARG A 103 -1.59 -13.96 9.18
N ARG A 104 -1.77 -12.78 9.80
CA ARG A 104 -2.39 -12.68 11.14
C ARG A 104 -3.86 -13.10 11.15
N SER A 105 -4.62 -12.80 10.10
CA SER A 105 -6.02 -13.25 9.97
C SER A 105 -6.07 -14.77 9.90
N ILE A 106 -5.25 -15.39 9.04
CA ILE A 106 -5.17 -16.85 8.89
C ILE A 106 -4.72 -17.51 10.19
N ASP A 107 -3.73 -16.95 10.88
CA ASP A 107 -3.23 -17.46 12.16
C ASP A 107 -4.30 -17.37 13.26
N ARG A 108 -5.02 -16.24 13.34
CA ARG A 108 -6.13 -16.06 14.28
C ARG A 108 -7.31 -16.98 13.97
N GLU A 109 -7.65 -17.16 12.70
CA GLU A 109 -8.69 -18.09 12.25
C GLU A 109 -8.32 -19.54 12.59
N ARG A 110 -7.07 -19.96 12.42
CA ARG A 110 -6.58 -21.28 12.89
C ARG A 110 -6.65 -21.42 14.40
N SER A 111 -6.29 -20.38 15.15
CA SER A 111 -6.38 -20.39 16.61
C SER A 111 -7.82 -20.48 17.12
N LEU A 112 -8.80 -19.90 16.40
CA LEU A 112 -10.23 -19.97 16.74
C LEU A 112 -10.90 -21.26 16.22
N ALA A 113 -10.36 -21.86 15.16
CA ALA A 113 -10.82 -23.15 14.63
C ALA A 113 -10.19 -24.36 15.34
N SER A 114 -9.27 -24.16 16.29
CA SER A 114 -8.80 -25.22 17.18
C SER A 114 -9.83 -25.38 18.31
N PRO A 115 -10.56 -26.50 18.39
CA PRO A 115 -11.43 -26.75 19.52
C PRO A 115 -10.55 -26.98 20.74
N GLN A 116 -10.47 -25.99 21.62
CA GLN A 116 -9.94 -26.17 22.96
C GLN A 116 -11.03 -26.83 23.82
N PHE A 117 -11.40 -28.06 23.49
CA PHE A 117 -12.07 -29.01 24.39
C PHE A 117 -11.75 -30.42 23.92
N GLY A 118 -11.11 -31.19 24.80
CA GLY A 118 -10.81 -32.59 24.53
C GLY A 118 -9.84 -33.25 25.49
N ASP A 119 -9.38 -32.58 26.56
CA ASP A 119 -8.64 -33.23 27.64
C ASP A 119 -9.58 -33.46 28.82
N GLN A 120 -10.56 -34.34 28.62
CA GLN A 120 -11.15 -35.25 29.62
C GLN A 120 -12.41 -35.92 29.06
N SER A 121 -12.38 -37.26 29.12
CA SER A 121 -13.49 -38.20 28.96
C SER A 121 -13.95 -38.53 27.53
N SER A 122 -13.20 -39.42 26.89
CA SER A 122 -13.67 -40.27 25.79
C SER A 122 -13.42 -41.74 26.12
N PHE A 123 -13.84 -42.15 27.32
CA PHE A 123 -13.75 -43.53 27.79
C PHE A 123 -14.97 -43.89 28.65
N ASP A 124 -16.20 -43.72 28.12
CA ASP A 124 -17.36 -44.31 28.80
C ASP A 124 -18.59 -44.55 27.92
N LEU A 125 -18.40 -45.07 26.70
CA LEU A 125 -19.53 -45.59 25.92
C LEU A 125 -19.19 -46.88 25.15
N ALA A 126 -18.53 -47.81 25.83
CA ALA A 126 -18.32 -49.18 25.34
C ALA A 126 -18.55 -50.26 26.42
N SER A 127 -19.32 -49.94 27.47
CA SER A 127 -19.50 -50.83 28.65
C SER A 127 -20.94 -51.30 28.87
N GLN A 128 -21.90 -50.99 27.99
CA GLN A 128 -23.32 -51.33 28.22
C GLN A 128 -23.97 -52.25 27.16
N LEU A 129 -23.21 -53.14 26.51
CA LEU A 129 -23.79 -54.13 25.58
C LEU A 129 -23.22 -55.57 25.70
N VAL A 130 -22.75 -56.00 26.87
CA VAL A 130 -22.43 -57.43 27.12
C VAL A 130 -22.91 -57.91 28.49
N ALA A 131 -24.18 -57.67 28.81
CA ALA A 131 -24.86 -58.36 29.91
C ALA A 131 -26.34 -58.54 29.56
N SER A 132 -26.59 -59.23 28.46
CA SER A 132 -27.88 -59.81 28.13
C SER A 132 -27.62 -61.05 27.30
N GLU A 133 -27.08 -62.08 27.95
CA GLU A 133 -27.35 -63.49 27.63
C GLU A 133 -26.65 -64.39 28.66
N LEU A 134 -27.49 -65.22 29.30
CA LEU A 134 -27.24 -66.30 30.26
C LEU A 134 -27.25 -65.94 31.75
#